data_AF-A0A7R9S5K8-F1
#
_entry.id   AF-A0A7R9S5K8-F1
#
_cell.length_a   1.000
_cell.length_b   1.000
_cell.length_c   1.000
_cell.angle_alpha   90.00
_cell.angle_beta   90.00
_cell.angle_gamma   90.00
#
_symmetry.space_group_name_H-M   'P 1'
#
loop_
_entity.id
_entity.type
_entity.pdbx_description
1 polymer ?
#
loop_
_entity_poly.entity_id
_entity_poly.type
_entity_poly.pdbx_seq_one_letter_code
_entity_poly.pdbx_strand_id
1 'polypeptide(L)'
;RVHYILETKNPQYGKRFSNGSWGGVMDKLRLGKVDAALIDLTISPERANVIDFSPPLYYRKSHIYVLKSNTVSCKDNCEDDLFFNFTATSLIILLTLSLGVWLTKVVYNTGFVGYKQWREILYFTCNCKKEIHSYVTCFLENIGLVYQQGLE
;
A
#
# COMPACT_ATOMS: atom_id res chain seq x y z
N ARG A 1 45.51 -0.77 46.60
CA ARG A 1 44.08 -0.39 46.58
C ARG A 1 43.35 -1.57 45.94
N VAL A 2 42.48 -2.28 46.66
CA VAL A 2 41.81 -3.48 46.11
C VAL A 2 40.66 -3.02 45.23
N HIS A 3 40.73 -3.32 43.93
CA HIS A 3 39.65 -3.05 43.00
C HIS A 3 38.69 -4.24 43.07
N TYR A 4 37.49 -4.02 43.60
CA TYR A 4 36.43 -5.01 43.64
C TYR A 4 35.52 -4.84 42.42
N ILE A 5 35.19 -5.94 41.75
CA ILE A 5 34.23 -5.95 40.64
C ILE A 5 32.83 -6.11 41.23
N LEU A 6 31.96 -5.13 41.01
CA LEU A 6 30.56 -5.20 41.42
C LEU A 6 29.69 -5.65 40.24
N GLU A 7 29.34 -6.93 40.20
CA GLU A 7 28.31 -7.41 39.29
C GLU A 7 26.93 -7.11 39.88
N THR A 8 26.16 -6.28 39.19
CA THR A 8 24.77 -6.02 39.58
C THR A 8 23.86 -7.01 38.87
N LYS A 9 23.15 -7.85 39.63
CA LYS A 9 22.19 -8.83 39.13
C LYS A 9 21.08 -8.23 38.24
N ASN A 10 20.77 -6.95 38.43
CA ASN A 10 19.89 -6.14 37.57
C ASN A 10 20.44 -4.71 37.50
N PRO A 11 21.38 -4.39 36.59
CA PRO A 11 21.90 -3.05 36.47
C PRO A 11 20.80 -2.14 35.92
N GLN A 12 20.30 -1.23 36.74
CA GLN A 12 19.64 -0.05 36.20
C GLN A 12 20.74 0.89 35.70
N TYR A 13 20.71 1.26 34.41
CA TYR A 13 21.67 2.20 33.83
C TYR A 13 21.70 3.51 34.61
N GLY A 14 20.52 4.04 34.88
CA GLY A 14 20.32 5.26 35.62
C GLY A 14 19.33 6.16 34.92
N LYS A 15 18.33 6.59 35.70
CA LYS A 15 17.30 7.56 35.32
C LYS A 15 17.47 8.78 36.21
N ARG A 16 17.28 9.97 35.64
CA ARG A 16 17.19 11.20 36.41
C ARG A 16 15.81 11.34 37.02
N PHE A 17 15.76 11.60 38.31
CA PHE A 17 14.53 11.88 39.05
C PHE A 17 14.18 13.37 38.98
N SER A 18 12.94 13.72 39.30
CA SER A 18 12.43 15.11 39.27
C SER A 18 13.20 16.05 40.19
N ASN A 19 13.76 15.53 41.30
CA ASN A 19 14.63 16.27 42.22
C ASN A 19 16.07 16.47 41.71
N GLY A 20 16.37 16.08 40.47
CA GLY A 20 17.70 16.17 39.87
C GLY A 20 18.68 15.06 40.27
N SER A 21 18.31 14.19 41.22
CA SER A 21 19.13 13.03 41.59
C SER A 21 19.10 11.95 40.51
N TRP A 22 20.07 11.04 40.55
CA TRP A 22 20.18 9.92 39.64
C TRP A 22 19.94 8.61 40.39
N GLY A 23 19.46 7.60 39.65
CA GLY A 23 19.43 6.22 40.12
C GLY A 23 20.48 5.34 39.45
N GLY A 24 20.55 4.08 39.85
CA GLY A 24 21.30 3.05 39.13
C GLY A 24 22.82 3.27 39.12
N VAL A 25 23.47 2.89 38.02
CA VAL A 25 24.93 3.02 37.85
C VAL A 25 25.37 4.49 37.82
N MET A 26 24.58 5.37 37.22
CA MET A 26 24.85 6.82 37.20
C MET A 26 25.04 7.40 38.62
N ASP A 27 24.22 7.01 39.59
CA ASP A 27 24.35 7.52 40.97
C ASP A 27 25.60 6.99 41.66
N LYS A 28 25.96 5.72 41.43
CA LYS A 28 27.16 5.11 42.01
C LYS A 28 28.44 5.78 41.49
N LEU A 29 28.50 6.08 40.18
CA LEU A 29 29.63 6.80 39.58
C LEU A 29 29.71 8.23 40.11
N ARG A 30 28.58 8.96 40.10
CA ARG A 30 28.52 10.35 40.57
C ARG A 30 28.92 10.49 42.04
N LEU A 31 28.53 9.54 42.89
CA LEU A 31 28.88 9.51 44.31
C LEU A 31 30.26 8.90 44.60
N GLY A 32 31.02 8.49 43.58
CA GLY A 32 32.33 7.87 43.76
C GLY A 32 32.30 6.52 44.48
N LYS A 33 31.16 5.82 44.48
CA LYS A 33 31.04 4.46 45.07
C LYS A 33 31.66 3.38 44.19
N VAL A 34 31.85 3.68 42.91
CA VAL A 34 32.57 2.88 41.92
C VAL A 34 33.48 3.79 41.11
N ASP A 35 34.67 3.30 40.78
CA ASP A 35 35.67 4.08 40.04
C ASP A 35 35.35 4.13 38.53
N ALA A 36 34.81 3.05 37.99
CA ALA A 36 34.45 2.91 36.58
C ALA A 36 33.30 1.93 36.40
N ALA A 37 32.58 2.03 35.28
CA ALA A 37 31.53 1.10 34.90
C ALA A 37 31.69 0.68 33.43
N LEU A 38 31.87 -0.62 33.19
CA LEU A 38 31.86 -1.20 31.85
C LEU A 38 30.48 -1.79 31.56
N ILE A 39 29.64 -1.03 30.85
CA ILE A 39 28.24 -1.38 30.56
C ILE A 39 27.83 -0.89 29.16
N ASP A 40 26.79 -1.49 28.58
CA ASP A 40 26.14 -0.98 27.36
C ASP A 40 25.31 0.28 27.69
N LEU A 41 26.00 1.42 27.80
CA LEU A 41 25.41 2.71 28.15
C LEU A 41 25.48 3.68 26.97
N THR A 42 24.30 4.14 26.52
CA THR A 42 24.22 5.22 25.54
C THR A 42 24.70 6.54 26.15
N ILE A 43 25.67 7.16 25.47
CA ILE A 43 26.15 8.52 25.77
C ILE A 43 25.06 9.52 25.38
N SER A 44 24.61 10.33 26.34
CA SER A 44 23.68 11.43 26.11
C SER A 44 24.19 12.71 26.76
N PRO A 45 23.82 13.91 26.26
CA PRO A 45 24.27 15.18 26.84
C PRO A 45 23.95 15.30 28.33
N GLU A 46 22.76 14.84 28.72
CA GLU A 46 22.32 14.87 30.12
C GLU A 46 23.21 14.02 31.04
N ARG A 47 23.69 12.87 30.56
CA ARG A 47 24.59 11.99 31.32
C ARG A 47 26.02 12.52 31.30
N ALA A 48 26.48 13.06 30.18
CA ALA A 48 27.81 13.66 30.01
C ALA A 48 28.03 14.89 30.90
N ASN A 49 26.95 15.56 31.33
CA ASN A 49 27.03 16.66 32.29
C ASN A 49 27.33 16.21 33.73
N VAL A 50 27.30 14.91 34.01
CA VAL A 50 27.37 14.36 35.38
C VAL A 50 28.52 13.37 35.55
N ILE A 51 28.87 12.65 34.48
CA ILE A 51 29.99 11.72 34.44
C ILE A 51 30.75 11.86 33.11
N ASP A 52 32.04 11.55 33.13
CA ASP A 52 32.85 11.49 31.92
C ASP A 52 32.73 10.12 31.25
N PHE A 53 32.86 10.12 29.92
CA PHE A 53 32.81 8.92 29.08
C PHE A 53 34.14 8.74 28.34
N SER A 54 34.53 7.48 28.14
CA SER A 54 35.55 7.15 27.14
C SER A 54 34.99 7.38 25.72
N PRO A 55 35.84 7.41 24.69
CA PRO A 55 35.36 7.30 23.31
C PRO A 55 34.43 6.09 23.14
N PRO A 56 33.39 6.17 22.29
CA PRO A 56 32.46 5.08 22.06
C PRO A 56 33.18 3.83 21.58
N LEU A 57 32.94 2.68 22.24
CA LEU A 57 33.49 1.39 21.81
C LEU A 57 32.81 0.87 20.53
N TYR A 58 31.53 1.20 20.35
CA TYR A 58 30.75 0.90 19.16
C TYR A 58 29.57 1.86 19.03
N TYR A 59 29.03 1.99 17.82
CA TYR A 59 27.86 2.82 17.52
C TYR A 59 26.64 1.92 17.29
N ARG A 60 25.51 2.24 17.93
CA ARG A 60 24.23 1.53 17.76
C ARG A 60 23.14 2.52 17.32
N LYS A 61 22.30 2.11 16.36
CA LYS A 61 21.09 2.83 15.97
C LYS A 61 19.85 2.20 16.63
N SER A 62 18.77 2.98 16.75
CA SER A 62 17.48 2.45 17.17
C SER A 62 16.86 1.64 16.04
N HIS A 63 16.40 0.43 16.35
CA HIS A 63 15.72 -0.46 15.41
C HIS A 63 14.32 -0.77 15.95
N ILE A 64 13.33 -0.78 15.05
CA ILE A 64 11.98 -1.25 15.34
C ILE A 64 11.92 -2.70 14.90
N TYR A 65 11.60 -3.59 15.84
CA TYR A 65 11.37 -4.99 15.55
C TYR A 65 9.87 -5.24 15.52
N VAL A 66 9.37 -5.74 14.40
CA VAL A 66 7.98 -6.17 14.24
C VAL A 66 7.98 -7.69 14.20
N LEU A 67 7.00 -8.31 14.86
CA LEU A 67 6.83 -9.76 14.79
C LEU A 67 6.71 -10.18 13.34
N LYS A 68 7.49 -11.17 12.94
CA LYS A 68 7.35 -11.79 11.62
C LYS A 68 5.93 -12.34 11.54
N SER A 69 5.11 -11.75 10.67
CA SER A 69 3.79 -12.30 10.39
C SER A 69 3.98 -13.70 9.79
N ASN A 70 3.22 -14.67 10.29
CA ASN A 70 2.97 -15.87 9.53
C ASN A 70 2.05 -15.45 8.38
N THR A 71 2.61 -14.85 7.34
CA THR A 71 1.87 -14.61 6.11
C THR A 71 1.40 -15.98 5.65
N VAL A 72 0.08 -16.21 5.67
CA VAL A 72 -0.50 -17.11 4.70
C VAL A 72 0.02 -16.58 3.37
N SER A 73 0.93 -17.32 2.75
CA SER A 73 1.28 -17.08 1.36
C SER A 73 -0.06 -17.01 0.64
N CYS A 74 -0.40 -15.86 0.05
CA CYS A 74 -1.37 -15.82 -1.04
C CYS A 74 -0.84 -16.82 -2.07
N LYS A 75 -1.32 -18.06 -1.94
CA LYS A 75 -0.91 -19.18 -2.78
C LYS A 75 -1.99 -19.22 -3.83
N ASP A 76 -1.71 -18.47 -4.88
CA ASP A 76 -2.50 -18.31 -6.09
C ASP A 76 -3.83 -17.55 -5.84
N ASN A 77 -4.08 -16.53 -6.67
CA ASN A 77 -5.36 -15.76 -6.81
C ASN A 77 -5.55 -14.49 -5.96
N CYS A 78 -4.49 -13.82 -5.49
CA CYS A 78 -4.64 -12.47 -4.91
C CYS A 78 -4.56 -11.34 -5.96
N GLU A 79 -4.50 -11.67 -7.26
CA GLU A 79 -4.55 -10.70 -8.38
C GLU A 79 -5.98 -10.50 -8.94
N ASP A 80 -6.95 -11.31 -8.53
CA ASP A 80 -8.31 -11.28 -9.10
C ASP A 80 -9.28 -10.32 -8.39
N ASP A 81 -8.87 -9.67 -7.30
CA ASP A 81 -9.73 -8.72 -6.57
C ASP A 81 -9.64 -7.28 -7.10
N LEU A 82 -8.69 -6.97 -8.01
CA LEU A 82 -8.49 -5.61 -8.53
C LEU A 82 -8.94 -5.40 -9.97
N PHE A 83 -9.18 -6.46 -10.72
CA PHE A 83 -9.77 -6.38 -12.06
C PHE A 83 -11.14 -7.03 -12.00
N PHE A 84 -12.17 -6.18 -12.01
CA PHE A 84 -13.58 -6.52 -12.13
C PHE A 84 -13.78 -7.93 -12.70
N ASN A 85 -14.30 -8.84 -11.88
CA ASN A 85 -14.83 -10.11 -12.38
C ASN A 85 -15.80 -9.78 -13.52
N PHE A 86 -15.32 -9.87 -14.77
CA PHE A 86 -16.14 -9.73 -15.96
C PHE A 86 -16.96 -11.00 -16.03
N THR A 87 -17.95 -11.05 -15.16
CA THR A 87 -18.83 -12.20 -14.97
C THR A 87 -19.46 -12.49 -16.33
N ALA A 88 -19.65 -13.76 -16.66
CA ALA A 88 -20.24 -14.16 -17.95
C ALA A 88 -21.54 -13.40 -18.27
N THR A 89 -22.26 -12.95 -17.24
CA THR A 89 -23.41 -12.05 -17.34
C THR A 89 -23.10 -10.71 -18.03
N SER A 90 -21.96 -10.09 -17.74
CA SER A 90 -21.52 -8.84 -18.39
C SER A 90 -21.19 -9.03 -19.88
N LEU A 91 -20.59 -10.17 -20.28
CA LEU A 91 -20.42 -10.53 -21.71
C LEU A 91 -21.77 -10.72 -22.40
N ILE A 92 -22.70 -11.42 -21.74
CA ILE A 92 -24.04 -11.67 -22.27
C ILE A 92 -24.81 -10.35 -22.46
N ILE A 93 -24.68 -9.39 -21.53
CA ILE A 93 -25.33 -8.07 -21.67
C ILE A 93 -24.75 -7.31 -22.87
N LEU A 94 -23.43 -7.27 -23.04
CA LEU A 94 -22.83 -6.61 -24.21
C LEU A 94 -23.25 -7.26 -25.53
N LEU A 95 -23.28 -8.60 -25.58
CA LEU A 95 -23.71 -9.33 -26.77
C LEU A 95 -25.18 -9.09 -27.08
N THR A 96 -26.06 -9.10 -26.09
CA THR A 96 -27.50 -8.84 -26.28
C THR A 96 -27.78 -7.42 -26.77
N LEU A 97 -27.08 -6.41 -26.24
CA LEU A 97 -27.19 -5.03 -26.73
C LEU A 97 -26.70 -4.91 -28.17
N SER A 98 -25.58 -5.55 -28.52
CA SER A 98 -25.06 -5.52 -29.89
C SER A 98 -25.99 -6.18 -30.92
N LEU A 99 -26.60 -7.32 -30.56
CA LEU A 99 -27.58 -8.03 -31.39
C LEU A 99 -28.88 -7.23 -31.52
N GLY A 100 -29.35 -6.58 -30.46
CA GLY A 100 -30.52 -5.71 -30.49
C GLY A 100 -30.36 -4.52 -31.46
N VAL A 101 -29.20 -3.86 -31.45
CA VAL A 101 -28.89 -2.78 -32.39
C VAL A 101 -28.79 -3.30 -33.82
N TRP A 102 -28.22 -4.48 -34.04
CA TRP A 102 -28.16 -5.09 -35.36
C TRP A 102 -29.55 -5.44 -35.89
N LEU A 103 -30.40 -6.06 -35.07
CA LEU A 103 -31.76 -6.45 -35.46
C LEU A 103 -32.64 -5.25 -35.79
N THR A 104 -32.58 -4.18 -34.98
CA THR A 104 -33.32 -2.94 -35.27
C THR A 104 -32.90 -2.33 -36.61
N LYS A 105 -31.60 -2.39 -36.93
CA LYS A 105 -31.07 -1.92 -38.22
C LYS A 105 -31.48 -2.80 -39.40
N VAL A 106 -31.53 -4.13 -39.23
CA VAL A 106 -32.00 -5.06 -40.26
C VAL A 106 -33.48 -4.83 -40.55
N VAL A 107 -34.34 -4.75 -39.51
CA VAL A 107 -35.78 -4.48 -39.65
C VAL A 107 -36.02 -3.12 -40.32
N TYR A 108 -35.23 -2.10 -39.97
CA TYR A 108 -35.27 -0.80 -40.63
C TYR A 108 -34.91 -0.89 -42.12
N ASN A 109 -33.89 -1.67 -42.48
CA ASN A 109 -33.39 -1.76 -43.85
C ASN A 109 -34.24 -2.69 -44.76
N THR A 110 -34.90 -3.70 -44.20
CA THR A 110 -35.81 -4.60 -44.94
C THR A 110 -37.23 -4.06 -45.05
N GLY A 111 -37.53 -2.91 -44.45
CA GLY A 111 -38.79 -2.18 -44.63
C GLY A 111 -40.01 -2.86 -44.00
N PHE A 112 -39.81 -3.74 -43.01
CA PHE A 112 -40.89 -4.57 -42.45
C PHE A 112 -41.88 -3.82 -41.54
N VAL A 113 -41.67 -2.54 -41.25
CA VAL A 113 -42.54 -1.76 -40.37
C VAL A 113 -42.81 -0.36 -40.93
N GLY A 114 -44.07 -0.10 -41.28
CA GLY A 114 -44.57 1.17 -41.79
C GLY A 114 -44.72 2.27 -40.72
N TYR A 115 -43.64 2.65 -40.03
CA TYR A 115 -43.64 3.83 -39.15
C TYR A 115 -42.73 4.92 -39.71
N LYS A 116 -43.32 5.75 -40.57
CA LYS A 116 -42.70 6.90 -41.26
C LYS A 116 -42.44 8.11 -40.35
N GLN A 117 -42.48 7.95 -39.02
CA GLN A 117 -42.62 9.08 -38.08
C GLN A 117 -41.71 8.98 -36.83
N TRP A 118 -40.49 8.46 -36.97
CA TRP A 118 -39.47 8.52 -35.91
C TRP A 118 -38.07 8.89 -36.44
N ARG A 119 -38.03 9.76 -37.46
CA ARG A 119 -36.79 10.12 -38.17
C ARG A 119 -35.74 10.90 -37.36
N GLU A 120 -36.06 11.34 -36.15
CA GLU A 120 -35.24 12.31 -35.41
C GLU A 120 -34.53 11.76 -34.14
N ILE A 121 -34.81 10.54 -33.67
CA ILE A 121 -34.20 10.05 -32.40
C ILE A 121 -32.88 9.27 -32.58
N LEU A 122 -32.58 8.76 -33.78
CA LEU A 122 -31.41 7.88 -33.99
C LEU A 122 -30.14 8.58 -34.52
N TYR A 123 -30.09 9.91 -34.51
CA TYR A 123 -28.89 10.64 -34.95
C TYR A 123 -27.77 10.71 -33.90
N PHE A 124 -27.99 10.23 -32.67
CA PHE A 124 -26.95 10.27 -31.65
C PHE A 124 -26.02 9.04 -31.63
N THR A 125 -26.19 8.08 -32.54
CA THR A 125 -25.30 6.91 -32.61
C THR A 125 -24.69 6.74 -33.99
N CYS A 126 -23.42 7.14 -34.08
CA CYS A 126 -22.43 6.77 -35.09
C CYS A 126 -22.79 7.06 -36.56
N ASN A 127 -22.18 8.13 -37.10
CA ASN A 127 -22.20 8.49 -38.52
C ASN A 127 -21.33 7.51 -39.35
N CYS A 128 -21.72 6.24 -39.38
CA CYS A 128 -21.05 5.20 -40.16
C CYS A 128 -21.66 5.13 -41.57
N LYS A 129 -20.86 5.56 -42.56
CA LYS A 129 -21.18 5.44 -44.00
C LYS A 129 -21.45 3.98 -44.37
N LYS A 130 -22.35 3.80 -45.35
CA LYS A 130 -23.00 2.55 -45.80
C LYS A 130 -22.08 1.44 -46.37
N GLU A 131 -21.08 0.97 -45.63
CA GLU A 131 -20.35 -0.25 -46.02
C GLU A 131 -20.18 -1.22 -44.85
N ILE A 132 -20.30 -2.52 -45.14
CA ILE A 132 -20.28 -3.63 -44.18
C ILE A 132 -18.93 -3.71 -43.42
N HIS A 133 -17.85 -3.16 -44.00
CA HIS A 133 -16.56 -2.99 -43.31
C HIS A 133 -16.60 -2.07 -42.09
N SER A 134 -17.64 -1.24 -41.93
CA SER A 134 -17.74 -0.26 -40.85
C SER A 134 -18.16 -0.84 -39.48
N TYR A 135 -18.70 -2.06 -39.44
CA TYR A 135 -19.26 -2.62 -38.18
C TYR A 135 -18.21 -3.25 -37.29
N VAL A 136 -17.25 -3.96 -37.87
CA VAL A 136 -16.14 -4.58 -37.12
C VAL A 136 -15.24 -3.48 -36.55
N THR A 137 -14.98 -2.41 -37.32
CA THR A 137 -14.21 -1.26 -36.82
C THR A 137 -14.94 -0.51 -35.71
N CYS A 138 -16.24 -0.26 -35.85
CA CYS A 138 -17.02 0.42 -34.81
C CYS A 138 -17.14 -0.44 -33.52
N PHE A 139 -17.24 -1.76 -33.64
CA PHE A 139 -17.20 -2.68 -32.50
C PHE A 139 -15.82 -2.71 -31.82
N LEU A 140 -14.74 -2.78 -32.60
CA LEU A 140 -13.36 -2.76 -32.09
C LEU A 140 -12.99 -1.41 -31.47
N GLU A 141 -13.50 -0.29 -31.98
CA GLU A 141 -13.33 1.04 -31.38
C GLU A 141 -14.07 1.16 -30.03
N ASN A 142 -15.27 0.58 -29.90
CA ASN A 142 -15.98 0.54 -28.62
C ASN A 142 -15.27 -0.34 -27.58
N ILE A 143 -14.71 -1.48 -27.98
CA ILE A 143 -13.88 -2.30 -27.09
C ILE A 143 -12.59 -1.56 -26.71
N GLY A 144 -11.94 -0.90 -27.69
CA GLY A 144 -10.71 -0.12 -27.46
C GLY A 144 -10.90 1.03 -26.48
N LEU A 145 -12.00 1.79 -26.60
CA LEU A 145 -12.34 2.86 -25.66
C LEU A 145 -12.61 2.36 -24.24
N VAL A 146 -13.25 1.19 -24.09
CA VAL A 146 -13.46 0.54 -22.79
C VAL A 146 -12.13 0.08 -22.19
N TYR A 147 -11.21 -0.42 -23.01
CA TYR A 147 -9.87 -0.84 -22.54
C TYR A 147 -9.01 0.35 -22.09
N GLN A 148 -9.11 1.49 -22.78
CA GLN A 148 -8.28 2.65 -22.51
C GLN A 148 -8.73 3.45 -21.28
N GLN A 149 -10.02 3.38 -20.92
CA GLN A 149 -10.55 3.95 -19.66
C GLN A 149 -10.23 3.10 -18.41
N GLY A 150 -9.71 1.89 -18.57
CA GLY A 150 -9.25 1.03 -17.46
C GLY A 150 -7.76 1.12 -17.17
N LEU A 151 -7.02 1.98 -17.87
CA LEU A 151 -5.56 2.16 -17.76
C LEU A 151 -5.15 3.58 -17.31
N GLU A 152 -6.08 4.40 -16.84
CA GLU A 152 -5.83 5.66 -16.12
C GLU A 152 -6.29 5.58 -14.66
#